data_AF-A0A2N2G218-F1
#
_entry.id   AF-A0A2N2G218-F1
#
_cell.length_a   1.000
_cell.length_b   1.000
_cell.length_c   1.000
_cell.angle_alpha   90.00
_cell.angle_beta   90.00
_cell.angle_gamma   90.00
#
_symmetry.space_group_name_H-M   'P 1'
#
loop_
_entity.id
_entity.type
_entity.pdbx_description
1 polymer ?
#
loop_
_entity_poly.entity_id
_entity_poly.type
_entity_poly.pdbx_seq_one_letter_code
_entity_poly.pdbx_strand_id
1 'polypeptide(L)'
;MHYTSSEVFVATGIRAFKPPLLKKYREYIKNEKNAQALHAILEKYHKVGIKVVQPHFKRYPQGFKEEDKYAYLSQYNAMYAYTTCKPNKTFLSSKIINKNFKFYQETLELFEWLYEMNNSNK
;
A
#
# COMPACT_ATOMS: atom_id res chain seq x y z
N MET A 1 -4.15 5.60 11.92
CA MET A 1 -2.99 6.23 12.60
C MET A 1 -2.68 5.45 13.85
N HIS A 2 -1.41 5.26 14.17
CA HIS A 2 -0.90 4.74 15.44
C HIS A 2 0.18 5.70 15.96
N TYR A 3 0.37 5.82 17.26
CA TYR A 3 1.39 6.70 17.81
C TYR A 3 1.90 6.24 19.18
N THR A 4 3.15 6.61 19.46
CA THR A 4 3.86 6.46 20.73
C THR A 4 4.45 7.82 21.11
N SER A 5 5.16 7.90 22.25
CA SER A 5 5.91 9.10 22.63
C SER A 5 7.05 9.45 21.64
N SER A 6 7.52 8.48 20.87
CA SER A 6 8.65 8.64 19.94
C SER A 6 8.24 8.71 18.47
N GLU A 7 7.06 8.22 18.10
CA GLU A 7 6.65 8.10 16.70
C GLU A 7 5.15 8.29 16.50
N VAL A 8 4.79 8.99 15.43
CA VAL A 8 3.46 9.01 14.83
C VAL A 8 3.54 8.29 13.50
N PHE A 9 2.78 7.22 13.36
CA PHE A 9 2.65 6.40 12.16
C PHE A 9 1.28 6.62 11.52
N VAL A 10 1.29 7.12 10.28
CA VAL A 10 0.08 7.32 9.48
C VAL A 10 0.16 6.44 8.26
N ALA A 11 -0.89 5.65 7.99
CA ALA A 11 -0.94 4.76 6.86
C ALA A 11 -2.34 4.65 6.29
N THR A 12 -2.41 4.33 4.99
CA THR A 12 -3.62 4.08 4.20
C THR A 12 -3.44 2.77 3.43
N GLY A 13 -4.51 1.97 3.33
CA GLY A 13 -4.48 0.65 2.69
C GLY A 13 -4.69 -0.50 3.68
N ILE A 14 -4.20 -1.69 3.33
CA ILE A 14 -4.45 -2.94 4.03
C ILE A 14 -3.16 -3.46 4.67
N ARG A 15 -3.13 -3.44 6.02
CA ARG A 15 -1.95 -3.80 6.83
C ARG A 15 -1.50 -5.25 6.68
N ALA A 16 -2.43 -6.17 6.42
CA ALA A 16 -2.15 -7.58 6.18
C ALA A 16 -3.30 -8.22 5.41
N PHE A 17 -2.97 -8.98 4.36
CA PHE A 17 -3.93 -9.77 3.61
C PHE A 17 -4.23 -11.07 4.35
N LYS A 18 -5.48 -11.25 4.78
CA LYS A 18 -5.97 -12.57 5.24
C LYS A 18 -5.95 -13.56 4.05
N PRO A 19 -5.88 -14.89 4.29
CA PRO A 19 -5.67 -15.85 3.20
C PRO A 19 -6.61 -15.71 1.99
N PRO A 20 -7.93 -15.48 2.14
CA PRO A 20 -8.82 -15.27 0.99
C PRO A 20 -8.46 -14.01 0.19
N LEU A 21 -8.12 -12.92 0.87
CA LEU A 21 -7.75 -11.67 0.25
C LEU A 21 -6.36 -11.73 -0.40
N LEU A 22 -5.42 -12.46 0.19
CA LEU A 22 -4.09 -12.68 -0.42
C LEU A 22 -4.21 -13.45 -1.73
N LYS A 23 -5.07 -14.48 -1.77
CA LYS A 23 -5.37 -15.20 -3.01
C LYS A 23 -6.00 -14.25 -4.04
N LYS A 24 -6.99 -13.46 -3.63
CA LYS A 24 -7.66 -12.48 -4.50
C LYS A 24 -6.67 -11.45 -5.07
N TYR A 25 -5.83 -10.86 -4.22
CA TYR A 25 -4.78 -9.94 -4.62
C TYR A 25 -3.87 -10.55 -5.68
N ARG A 26 -3.38 -11.78 -5.44
CA ARG A 26 -2.51 -12.48 -6.40
C ARG A 26 -3.20 -12.79 -7.72
N GLU A 27 -4.45 -13.24 -7.70
CA GLU A 27 -5.20 -13.43 -8.95
C GLU A 27 -5.43 -12.10 -9.68
N TYR A 28 -5.72 -11.02 -8.94
CA TYR A 28 -5.98 -9.71 -9.53
C TYR A 28 -4.77 -9.12 -10.25
N ILE A 29 -3.56 -9.28 -9.70
CA ILE A 29 -2.30 -8.81 -10.31
C ILE A 29 -1.76 -9.73 -11.41
N LYS A 30 -2.37 -10.89 -11.68
CA LYS A 30 -2.02 -11.66 -12.90
C LYS A 30 -2.49 -10.96 -14.17
N ASN A 31 -3.49 -10.10 -14.07
CA ASN A 31 -3.84 -9.19 -15.16
C ASN A 31 -2.78 -8.09 -15.25
N GLU A 32 -2.07 -8.02 -16.39
CA GLU A 32 -0.97 -7.09 -16.60
C GLU A 32 -1.39 -5.62 -16.41
N LYS A 33 -2.61 -5.24 -16.79
CA LYS A 33 -3.11 -3.86 -16.61
C LYS A 33 -3.22 -3.51 -15.12
N ASN A 34 -3.73 -4.44 -14.31
CA ASN A 34 -3.87 -4.25 -12.87
C ASN A 34 -2.50 -4.17 -12.19
N ALA A 35 -1.57 -5.03 -12.59
CA ALA A 35 -0.20 -5.04 -12.09
C ALA A 35 0.57 -3.76 -12.47
N GLN A 36 0.45 -3.32 -13.72
CA GLN A 36 1.03 -2.07 -14.21
C GLN A 36 0.47 -0.87 -13.45
N ALA A 37 -0.85 -0.82 -13.22
CA ALA A 37 -1.48 0.25 -12.46
C ALA A 37 -0.92 0.32 -11.02
N LEU A 38 -0.83 -0.83 -10.33
CA LEU A 38 -0.24 -0.89 -9.01
C LEU A 38 1.22 -0.43 -9.03
N HIS A 39 2.03 -0.97 -9.95
CA HIS A 39 3.43 -0.58 -10.08
C HIS A 39 3.59 0.94 -10.31
N ALA A 40 2.76 1.54 -11.16
CA ALA A 40 2.79 2.98 -11.42
C ALA A 40 2.47 3.81 -10.15
N ILE A 41 1.50 3.36 -9.33
CA ILE A 41 1.18 3.99 -8.04
C ILE A 41 2.40 3.90 -7.10
N LEU A 42 3.05 2.73 -7.02
CA LEU A 42 4.22 2.52 -6.17
C LEU A 42 5.40 3.40 -6.58
N GLU A 43 5.68 3.49 -7.88
CA GLU A 43 6.73 4.35 -8.45
C GLU A 43 6.44 5.83 -8.19
N LYS A 44 5.18 6.26 -8.33
CA LYS A 44 4.76 7.62 -8.03
C LYS A 44 5.02 7.95 -6.56
N TYR A 45 4.65 7.07 -5.64
CA TYR A 45 4.88 7.27 -4.20
C TYR A 45 6.35 7.31 -3.85
N HIS A 46 7.16 6.44 -4.45
CA HIS A 46 8.61 6.47 -4.28
C HIS A 46 9.21 7.83 -4.68
N LYS A 47 8.82 8.38 -5.84
CA LYS A 47 9.30 9.67 -6.35
C LYS A 47 8.98 10.86 -5.44
N VAL A 48 7.83 10.84 -4.75
CA VAL A 48 7.41 11.92 -3.84
C VAL A 48 7.76 11.64 -2.38
N GLY A 49 8.47 10.55 -2.08
CA GLY A 49 8.91 10.20 -0.74
C GLY A 49 7.84 9.59 0.18
N ILE A 50 6.70 9.17 -0.37
CA ILE A 50 5.70 8.38 0.35
C ILE A 50 6.23 6.95 0.45
N LYS A 51 6.32 6.41 1.67
CA LYS A 51 6.80 5.05 1.89
C LYS A 51 5.70 4.07 1.58
N VAL A 52 6.05 2.92 1.01
CA VAL A 52 5.16 1.77 0.86
C VAL A 52 5.75 0.59 1.61
N VAL A 53 4.87 -0.30 2.07
CA VAL A 53 5.27 -1.57 2.67
C VAL A 53 6.27 -2.31 1.77
N GLN A 54 7.19 -3.06 2.37
CA GLN A 54 8.19 -3.83 1.64
C GLN A 54 7.65 -5.23 1.29
N PRO A 55 8.23 -5.91 0.28
CA PRO A 55 7.96 -7.32 0.04
C PRO A 55 8.18 -8.17 1.29
N HIS A 56 7.32 -9.18 1.49
CA HIS A 56 7.36 -10.05 2.67
C HIS A 56 7.89 -11.45 2.35
N PHE A 57 7.46 -12.03 1.23
CA PHE A 57 7.86 -13.38 0.82
C PHE A 57 9.15 -13.36 0.01
N LYS A 58 10.05 -14.31 0.31
CA LYS A 58 11.32 -14.46 -0.43
C LYS A 58 11.17 -15.15 -1.79
N ARG A 59 10.11 -15.94 -1.97
CA ARG A 59 9.89 -16.78 -3.17
C ARG A 59 8.64 -16.32 -3.91
N TYR A 60 8.66 -16.46 -5.22
CA TYR A 60 7.48 -16.28 -6.05
C TYR A 60 6.48 -17.42 -5.80
N PRO A 61 5.19 -17.10 -5.58
CA PRO A 61 4.15 -18.12 -5.48
C PRO A 61 3.88 -18.74 -6.85
N GLN A 62 3.20 -19.90 -6.84
CA GLN A 62 2.83 -20.59 -8.08
C GLN A 62 2.07 -19.66 -9.04
N GLY A 63 2.46 -19.70 -10.33
CA GLY A 63 1.88 -18.86 -11.37
C GLY A 63 2.55 -17.49 -11.55
N PHE A 64 3.62 -17.20 -10.80
CA PHE A 64 4.51 -16.06 -11.03
C PHE A 64 5.92 -16.56 -11.30
N LYS A 65 6.56 -16.04 -12.34
CA LYS A 65 7.95 -16.34 -12.66
C LYS A 65 8.82 -15.13 -12.40
N GLU A 66 10.08 -15.34 -12.02
CA GLU A 66 11.00 -14.25 -11.68
C GLU A 66 11.24 -13.30 -12.87
N GLU A 67 11.16 -13.83 -14.09
CA GLU A 67 11.36 -13.08 -15.32
C GLU A 67 10.16 -12.18 -15.68
N ASP A 68 8.99 -12.40 -15.06
CA ASP A 68 7.80 -11.58 -15.34
C ASP A 68 7.99 -10.19 -14.73
N LYS A 69 7.82 -9.15 -15.55
CA LYS A 69 8.06 -7.73 -15.21
C LYS A 69 7.48 -7.29 -13.86
N TYR A 70 6.30 -7.80 -13.50
CA TYR A 70 5.59 -7.40 -12.28
C TYR A 70 5.49 -8.52 -11.23
N ALA A 71 6.21 -9.64 -11.39
CA ALA A 71 6.11 -10.75 -10.45
C ALA A 71 6.48 -10.39 -9.01
N TYR A 72 7.36 -9.40 -8.81
CA TYR A 72 7.74 -8.94 -7.47
C TYR A 72 6.53 -8.49 -6.63
N LEU A 73 5.46 -7.99 -7.27
CA LEU A 73 4.21 -7.61 -6.59
C LEU A 73 3.57 -8.80 -5.83
N SER A 74 3.80 -10.04 -6.27
CA SER A 74 3.26 -11.24 -5.63
C SER A 74 3.88 -11.58 -4.27
N GLN A 75 5.04 -10.96 -3.97
CA GLN A 75 5.79 -11.14 -2.73
C GLN A 75 5.24 -10.30 -1.57
N TYR A 76 4.28 -9.42 -1.83
CA TYR A 76 3.62 -8.61 -0.83
C TYR A 76 2.55 -9.43 -0.08
N ASN A 77 2.53 -9.32 1.25
CA ASN A 77 1.46 -9.87 2.11
C ASN A 77 0.56 -8.77 2.69
N ALA A 78 0.78 -7.54 2.28
CA ALA A 78 0.12 -6.33 2.71
C ALA A 78 0.29 -5.29 1.61
N MET A 79 -0.58 -4.27 1.60
CA MET A 79 -0.44 -3.17 0.66
C MET A 79 -0.94 -1.90 1.32
N TYR A 80 0.00 -1.07 1.78
CA TYR A 80 -0.32 0.21 2.40
C TYR A 80 0.82 1.20 2.16
N ALA A 81 0.44 2.45 1.94
CA ALA A 81 1.34 3.59 1.96
C ALA A 81 1.39 4.15 3.38
N TYR A 82 2.53 4.69 3.79
CA TYR A 82 2.70 5.25 5.12
C TYR A 82 3.70 6.40 5.17
N THR A 83 3.56 7.19 6.22
CA THR A 83 4.53 8.20 6.64
C THR A 83 4.74 8.10 8.15
N THR A 84 5.94 8.44 8.60
CA THR A 84 6.28 8.50 10.01
C THR A 84 6.91 9.83 10.37
N CYS A 85 6.63 10.31 11.58
CA CYS A 85 7.30 11.49 12.12
C CYS A 85 7.32 11.42 13.64
N LYS A 86 8.25 12.13 14.29
CA LYS A 86 8.17 12.32 15.75
C LYS A 86 6.92 13.15 16.11
N PRO A 87 6.27 12.92 17.27
CA PRO A 87 5.24 13.82 17.77
C PRO A 87 5.77 15.26 17.80
N ASN A 88 5.01 16.19 17.24
CA ASN A 88 5.41 17.60 17.11
C ASN A 88 4.21 18.53 17.33
N LYS A 89 4.43 19.85 17.23
CA LYS A 89 3.37 20.86 17.42
C LYS A 89 2.16 20.63 16.52
N THR A 90 2.37 20.15 15.28
CA THR A 90 1.27 19.83 14.36
C THR A 90 0.44 18.67 14.89
N PHE A 91 1.09 17.59 15.36
CA PHE A 91 0.42 16.43 15.95
C PHE A 91 -0.39 16.78 17.21
N LEU A 92 0.14 17.67 18.06
CA LEU A 92 -0.51 18.11 19.31
C LEU A 92 -1.55 19.22 19.11
N SER A 93 -2.03 19.44 17.88
CA SER A 93 -2.98 20.50 17.55
C SER A 93 -4.03 20.01 16.56
N SER A 94 -5.11 20.77 16.38
CA SER A 94 -6.14 20.50 15.36
C SER A 94 -5.59 20.44 13.93
N LYS A 95 -4.39 21.01 13.67
CA LYS A 95 -3.71 20.93 12.36
C LYS A 95 -3.39 19.49 11.94
N ILE A 96 -3.35 18.54 12.87
CA ILE A 96 -3.17 17.12 12.55
C ILE A 96 -4.27 16.58 11.64
N ILE A 97 -5.49 17.12 11.75
CA ILE A 97 -6.63 16.74 10.92
C ILE A 97 -6.30 17.02 9.45
N ASN A 98 -5.94 18.28 9.13
CA ASN A 98 -5.58 18.68 7.76
C ASN A 98 -4.36 17.92 7.23
N LYS A 99 -3.36 17.67 8.08
CA LYS A 99 -2.18 16.88 7.70
C LYS A 99 -2.57 15.45 7.31
N ASN A 100 -3.46 14.80 8.07
CA ASN A 100 -3.92 13.45 7.77
C ASN A 100 -4.79 13.41 6.50
N PHE A 101 -5.68 14.39 6.31
CA PHE A 101 -6.48 14.49 5.09
C PHE A 101 -5.61 14.67 3.86
N LYS A 102 -4.60 15.53 3.93
CA LYS A 102 -3.64 15.69 2.83
C LYS A 102 -2.94 14.38 2.49
N PHE A 103 -2.44 13.65 3.49
CA PHE A 103 -1.81 12.34 3.27
C PHE A 103 -2.80 11.32 2.68
N TYR A 104 -4.06 11.32 3.13
CA TYR A 104 -5.09 10.48 2.55
C TYR A 104 -5.35 10.82 1.07
N GLN A 105 -5.48 12.10 0.72
CA GLN A 105 -5.65 12.55 -0.66
C GLN A 105 -4.45 12.16 -1.54
N GLU A 106 -3.23 12.33 -1.04
CA GLU A 106 -2.00 11.93 -1.75
C GLU A 106 -1.91 10.41 -1.98
N THR A 107 -2.61 9.62 -1.15
CA THR A 107 -2.61 8.16 -1.23
C THR A 107 -3.93 7.55 -1.73
N LEU A 108 -4.82 8.39 -2.27
CA LEU A 108 -6.17 7.98 -2.66
C LEU A 108 -6.17 6.93 -3.78
N GLU A 109 -5.28 7.07 -4.76
CA GLU A 109 -5.19 6.12 -5.89
C GLU A 109 -4.89 4.69 -5.41
N LEU A 110 -4.06 4.51 -4.37
CA LEU A 110 -3.81 3.19 -3.79
C LEU A 110 -5.06 2.65 -3.10
N PHE A 111 -5.81 3.52 -2.41
CA PHE A 111 -7.07 3.12 -1.78
C PHE A 111 -8.09 2.68 -2.83
N GLU A 112 -8.25 3.43 -3.92
CA GLU A 112 -9.16 3.11 -5.03
C GLU A 112 -8.76 1.79 -5.68
N TRP A 113 -7.49 1.59 -5.99
CA TRP A 113 -6.98 0.33 -6.54
C TRP A 113 -7.28 -0.86 -5.63
N LEU A 114 -7.09 -0.71 -4.30
CA LEU A 114 -7.41 -1.75 -3.33
C LEU A 114 -8.92 -2.00 -3.20
N TYR A 115 -9.73 -0.96 -3.32
CA TYR A 115 -11.19 -1.06 -3.31
C TYR A 115 -11.70 -1.82 -4.53
N GLU A 116 -11.19 -1.49 -5.73
CA GLU A 116 -11.48 -2.21 -6.97
C GLU A 116 -11.05 -3.67 -6.89
N MET A 117 -9.83 -3.95 -6.43
CA MET A 117 -9.35 -5.33 -6.21
C MET A 117 -10.24 -6.09 -5.24
N ASN A 118 -10.69 -5.45 -4.17
CA ASN A 118 -11.56 -6.11 -3.20
C ASN A 118 -12.97 -6.38 -3.75
N ASN A 119 -13.47 -5.56 -4.67
CA ASN A 119 -14.81 -5.68 -5.26
C ASN A 119 -14.85 -6.39 -6.61
N SER A 120 -13.72 -6.58 -7.29
CA SER A 120 -13.66 -7.30 -8.56
C SER A 120 -14.12 -8.74 -8.37
N ASN A 121 -15.21 -9.14 -9.05
CA ASN A 121 -15.91 -10.41 -8.92
C ASN A 121 -16.35 -10.73 -7.47
N LYS A 122 -17.58 -10.32 -7.14
CA LYS A 122 -18.50 -11.15 -6.37
C LYS A 122 -19.18 -12.13 -7.31
#